data_AF-A0A8T6L5Y4-F1
#
_entry.id   AF-A0A8T6L5Y4-F1
#
_cell.length_a   1.000
_cell.length_b   1.000
_cell.length_c   1.000
_cell.angle_alpha   90.00
_cell.angle_beta   90.00
_cell.angle_gamma   90.00
#
_symmetry.space_group_name_H-M   'P 1'
#
loop_
_entity.id
_entity.type
_entity.pdbx_description
1 polymer ?
#
loop_
_entity_poly.entity_id
_entity_poly.type
_entity_poly.pdbx_seq_one_letter_code
_entity_poly.pdbx_strand_id
1 'polypeptide(L)' 'FIHERDRIEAEAIAYARQIAGNAPLTVKAAKAALDAWERGGRPDEVAAANALVDACFDSEDYKEGRRAFAEKRRPAFRGL' A
#
# COMPACT_ATOMS: atom_id res chain seq x y z
N PHE A 1 -9.60 -4.68 15.57
CA PHE A 1 -10.19 -6.02 15.77
C PHE A 1 -9.57 -6.63 17.00
N ILE A 2 -10.36 -7.31 17.84
CA ILE A 2 -9.86 -8.03 19.00
C ILE A 2 -10.17 -9.50 18.72
N HIS A 3 -9.16 -10.37 18.84
CA HIS A 3 -9.26 -11.80 18.56
C HIS A 3 -8.87 -12.60 19.80
N GLU A 4 -9.40 -13.82 19.91
CA GLU A 4 -8.98 -14.79 20.92
C GLU A 4 -7.47 -15.06 20.85
N ARG A 5 -6.85 -15.34 21.99
CA ARG A 5 -5.38 -15.45 22.12
C ARG A 5 -4.77 -16.45 21.13
N ASP A 6 -5.43 -17.57 20.90
CA ASP A 6 -5.01 -18.65 20.00
C ASP A 6 -5.21 -18.31 18.51
N ARG A 7 -5.99 -17.27 18.21
CA ARG A 7 -6.26 -16.81 16.84
C ARG A 7 -5.37 -15.66 16.39
N ILE A 8 -4.72 -14.93 17.32
CA ILE A 8 -3.96 -13.71 17.02
C ILE A 8 -2.98 -13.89 15.86
N GLU A 9 -2.17 -14.95 15.87
CA GLU A 9 -1.16 -15.17 14.84
C GLU A 9 -1.79 -15.42 13.46
N ALA A 10 -2.79 -16.30 13.39
CA ALA A 10 -3.47 -16.63 12.15
C ALA A 10 -4.13 -15.40 11.51
N GLU A 11 -4.79 -14.57 12.34
CA GLU A 11 -5.47 -13.35 11.89
C GLU A 11 -4.46 -12.26 11.49
N ALA A 12 -3.35 -12.10 12.22
CA ALA A 12 -2.28 -11.17 11.87
C ALA A 12 -1.62 -11.53 10.52
N ILE A 13 -1.34 -12.82 10.29
CA ILE A 13 -0.80 -13.31 9.01
C ILE A 13 -1.82 -13.11 7.89
N ALA A 14 -3.10 -13.41 8.13
CA ALA A 14 -4.16 -13.19 7.14
C ALA A 14 -4.24 -11.71 6.74
N TYR A 15 -4.18 -10.79 7.71
CA TYR A 15 -4.18 -9.36 7.47
C TYR A 15 -2.92 -8.89 6.72
N ALA A 16 -1.74 -9.37 7.12
CA ALA A 16 -0.49 -9.08 6.42
C ALA A 16 -0.53 -9.54 4.95
N ARG A 17 -1.14 -10.70 4.67
CA ARG A 17 -1.35 -11.19 3.30
C ARG A 17 -2.30 -10.30 2.50
N GLN A 18 -3.33 -9.73 3.12
CA GLN A 18 -4.19 -8.75 2.44
C GLN A 18 -3.41 -7.50 2.04
N ILE A 19 -2.55 -6.99 2.92
CA ILE A 19 -1.67 -5.85 2.60
C ILE A 19 -0.69 -6.22 1.49
N ALA A 20 -0.04 -7.40 1.59
CA ALA A 20 0.93 -7.88 0.60
C ALA A 20 0.32 -8.17 -0.77
N GLY A 21 -1.01 -8.33 -0.86
CA GLY A 21 -1.74 -8.46 -2.12
C GLY A 21 -1.97 -7.13 -2.86
N ASN A 22 -1.64 -5.98 -2.25
CA ASN A 22 -1.76 -4.67 -2.88
C ASN A 22 -0.48 -4.28 -3.61
N ALA A 23 -0.56 -3.28 -4.49
CA ALA A 23 0.59 -2.74 -5.20
C ALA A 23 1.65 -2.22 -4.20
N PRO A 24 2.89 -2.77 -4.19
CA PRO A 24 3.90 -2.44 -3.19
C PRO A 24 4.22 -0.95 -3.11
N LEU A 25 4.32 -0.27 -4.26
CA LEU A 25 4.60 1.16 -4.31
C LEU A 25 3.44 2.00 -3.77
N THR A 26 2.19 1.57 -3.99
CA THR A 26 1.01 2.22 -3.41
C THR A 26 0.99 2.11 -1.89
N VAL A 27 1.24 0.91 -1.34
CA VAL A 27 1.30 0.70 0.11
C VAL A 27 2.41 1.55 0.74
N LYS A 28 3.57 1.61 0.10
CA LYS A 28 4.71 2.43 0.55
C LYS A 28 4.37 3.92 0.56
N ALA A 29 3.79 4.44 -0.52
CA ALA A 29 3.40 5.84 -0.64
C ALA A 29 2.34 6.22 0.41
N ALA A 30 1.31 5.38 0.57
CA ALA A 30 0.26 5.58 1.56
C ALA A 30 0.82 5.60 2.99
N LYS A 31 1.72 4.67 3.33
CA LYS A 31 2.36 4.63 4.66
C LYS A 31 3.19 5.89 4.93
N ALA A 32 3.98 6.34 3.95
CA ALA A 32 4.78 7.55 4.07
C ALA A 32 3.92 8.82 4.25
N ALA A 33 2.79 8.92 3.54
CA ALA A 33 1.85 10.02 3.71
C ALA A 33 1.22 10.05 5.12
N LEU A 34 0.84 8.87 5.64
CA LEU A 34 0.33 8.75 7.01
C LEU A 34 1.39 9.12 8.06
N ASP A 35 2.63 8.65 7.89
CA ASP A 35 3.74 8.99 8.80
C ASP A 35 4.03 10.49 8.80
N ALA A 36 4.04 11.13 7.63
CA ALA A 36 4.24 12.57 7.52
C ALA A 36 3.13 13.35 8.23
N TRP A 37 1.88 12.90 8.09
CA TRP A 37 0.72 13.52 8.76
C TRP A 37 0.79 13.35 10.28
N GLU A 38 1.05 12.13 10.78
CA GLU A 38 1.15 11.85 12.22
C GLU A 38 2.23 12.68 12.91
N ARG A 39 3.29 13.05 12.18
CA ARG A 39 4.40 13.86 12.68
C ARG A 39 4.24 15.36 12.44
N GLY A 40 3.02 15.81 12.17
CA GLY A 40 2.67 17.23 12.06
C GLY A 40 2.82 17.83 10.66
N GLY A 41 2.95 17.00 9.62
CA GLY A 41 2.99 17.47 8.23
C GLY A 41 4.23 18.27 7.89
N ARG A 42 5.42 17.82 8.36
CA ARG A 42 6.67 18.53 8.10
C ARG A 42 6.93 18.64 6.60
N PRO A 43 7.27 19.83 6.06
CA PRO A 43 7.36 20.04 4.61
C PRO A 43 8.28 19.06 3.86
N ASP A 44 9.39 18.67 4.49
CA ASP A 44 10.35 17.69 3.95
C ASP A 44 9.74 16.28 3.85
N GLU A 45 9.01 15.83 4.88
CA GLU A 45 8.35 14.53 4.86
C GLU A 45 7.16 14.51 3.88
N VAL A 46 6.41 15.61 3.79
CA VAL A 46 5.34 15.75 2.79
C VAL A 46 5.91 15.70 1.37
N ALA A 47 7.03 16.39 1.11
CA ALA A 47 7.69 16.34 -0.19
C ALA A 47 8.18 14.92 -0.52
N ALA A 48 8.76 14.21 0.45
CA ALA A 48 9.18 12.82 0.28
C ALA A 48 7.99 11.88 0.00
N ALA A 49 6.86 12.06 0.69
CA ALA A 49 5.64 11.29 0.46
C ALA A 49 5.08 11.56 -0.95
N ASN A 50 5.06 12.81 -1.40
CA ASN A 50 4.62 13.17 -2.76
C ASN A 50 5.51 12.53 -3.83
N ALA A 51 6.82 12.50 -3.65
CA ALA A 51 7.73 11.83 -4.59
C ALA A 51 7.45 10.30 -4.69
N LEU A 52 7.04 9.67 -3.59
CA LEU A 52 6.63 8.26 -3.59
C LEU A 52 5.26 8.07 -4.29
N VAL A 53 4.35 9.02 -4.15
CA VAL A 53 3.07 9.04 -4.87
C VAL A 53 3.32 9.14 -6.37
N ASP A 54 4.18 10.05 -6.82
CA ASP A 54 4.53 10.21 -8.23
C ASP A 54 5.13 8.90 -8.80
N ALA A 55 6.11 8.32 -8.10
CA ALA A 55 6.70 7.04 -8.48
C ALA A 55 5.65 5.89 -8.52
N CYS A 56 4.66 5.91 -7.63
CA CYS A 56 3.56 4.96 -7.66
C CYS A 56 2.70 5.14 -8.92
N PHE A 57 2.36 6.37 -9.32
CA PHE A 57 1.55 6.62 -10.52
C PHE A 57 2.26 6.23 -11.82
N ASP A 58 3.58 6.38 -11.86
CA ASP A 58 4.40 6.02 -13.02
C ASP A 58 4.67 4.51 -13.14
N SER A 59 4.39 3.74 -12.08
CA SER A 59 4.69 2.30 -12.00
C SER A 59 3.88 1.42 -12.96
N GLU A 60 4.43 0.26 -13.32
CA GLU A 60 3.70 -0.74 -14.08
C GLU A 60 2.56 -1.34 -13.25
N ASP A 61 2.72 -1.38 -11.93
CA ASP A 61 1.67 -1.83 -11.01
C ASP A 61 0.43 -0.93 -11.04
N TYR A 62 0.60 0.39 -11.22
CA TYR A 62 -0.54 1.29 -11.38
C TYR A 62 -1.31 1.00 -12.68
N LYS A 63 -0.59 0.80 -13.79
CA LYS A 63 -1.17 0.44 -15.09
C LYS A 63 -1.88 -0.92 -15.01
N GLU A 64 -1.26 -1.91 -14.37
CA GLU A 64 -1.81 -3.24 -14.16
C GLU A 64 -3.04 -3.21 -13.26
N GLY A 65 -3.02 -2.46 -12.16
CA GLY A 65 -4.17 -2.31 -11.27
C GLY A 65 -5.39 -1.74 -12.00
N ARG A 66 -5.17 -0.69 -12.81
CA ARG A 66 -6.20 -0.09 -13.67
C ARG A 66 -6.75 -1.10 -14.69
N ARG A 67 -5.87 -1.85 -15.36
CA ARG A 67 -6.25 -2.87 -16.35
C ARG A 67 -7.02 -4.02 -15.70
N ALA A 68 -6.51 -4.60 -14.63
CA ALA A 68 -7.13 -5.70 -13.90
C ALA A 68 -8.51 -5.32 -13.36
N PHE A 69 -8.66 -4.07 -12.88
CA PHE A 69 -9.96 -3.54 -12.46
C PHE A 69 -10.96 -3.49 -13.62
N ALA A 70 -10.56 -2.94 -14.78
CA ALA A 70 -11.40 -2.88 -15.97
C ALA A 70 -11.80 -4.29 -16.47
N GLU A 71 -10.87 -5.25 -16.40
CA GLU A 71 -11.04 -6.65 -16.79
C GLU A 71 -11.72 -7.52 -15.72
N LYS A 72 -12.05 -6.96 -14.54
CA LYS A 72 -12.63 -7.67 -13.39
C LYS A 72 -11.85 -8.91 -12.95
N ARG A 73 -10.52 -8.84 -13.03
CA ARG A 73 -9.62 -9.91 -12.59
C ARG A 73 -8.73 -9.44 -11.44
N ARG A 74 -8.06 -10.39 -10.79
CA ARG A 74 -7.04 -10.06 -9.79
C ARG A 74 -5.81 -9.42 -10.48
N PRO A 75 -5.27 -8.32 -9.96
CA PRO A 75 -4.05 -7.72 -10.47
C PRO A 75 -2.83 -8.59 -10.12
N ALA A 76 -1.83 -8.56 -11.00
CA ALA A 76 -0.54 -9.22 -10.79
C ALA A 76 0.56 -8.18 -10.56
N PHE A 77 0.63 -7.66 -9.34
CA PHE A 77 1.63 -6.65 -8.96
C PHE A 77 3.03 -7.25 -8.85
N ARG A 78 4.04 -6.50 -9.28
CA ARG A 78 5.46 -6.90 -9.32
C ARG A 78 6.37 -6.00 -8.50
N GLY A 79 5.88 -4.85 -8.04
CA GLY A 79 6.67 -3.85 -7.31
C GLY A 79 7.63 -3.07 -8.21
N LEU A 80 7.29 -2.91 -9.49
CA LEU A 80 8.08 -2.21 -10.52
C LEU A 80 7.30 -1.04 -11.10
#